data_AF-A0A4Q6AT67-F1
#
_entry.id   AF-A0A4Q6AT67-F1
#
_cell.length_a   1.000
_cell.length_b   1.000
_cell.length_c   1.000
_cell.angle_alpha   90.00
_cell.angle_beta   90.00
_cell.angle_gamma   90.00
#
_symmetry.space_group_name_H-M   'P 1'
#
loop_
_entity.id
_entity.type
_entity.pdbx_description
1 polymer ?
#
loop_
_entity_poly.entity_id
_entity_poly.type
_entity_poly.pdbx_seq_one_letter_code
_entity_poly.pdbx_strand_id
1 'polypeptide(L)'
;MAVFGRINYNYANRYLLNLNARRDGSSRFGPANRFANFGAIGAGWVITEEPFFQKRPSWIHFAKLRGSFGVTGNDQIGDYLYLDAWATSNTYQYGGVSGMLPNRLFNPYFQWERNRKLEVALDLSFWGNRVNLTTAWYRNRSDNQLINYKLPTQTGFGTILKNLDALVQNTGLEVELGSKNFVGSRFAWSTNLNLTIPKNKLLRYPGLEISSDRLNYAIGEPLSVLFGYRYEGVDPQTGVYVFTDINKDNLINATGDYEPMGNLGIKWQGGIQNTFQYKRWEADIFFQCVSQTGRSYLGQAATRPGFMRNQTVYVLDRWQAPGDVTAVQRFTQSTASPAYAAYNNLRNSEAVLTDASFIRLKNVSLSYSLPERWTKKIRFSNVRLYVEGRNLLTITSYKGADPETQNLTSLPPLKTLVAGIHINL
;
A
#
# COMPACT_ATOMS: atom_id res chain seq x y z
N MET A 1 13.74 -22.52 -14.98
CA MET A 1 14.59 -23.50 -14.24
C MET A 1 15.27 -22.78 -13.09
N ALA A 2 15.52 -23.44 -11.97
CA ALA A 2 16.17 -22.81 -10.82
C ALA A 2 17.09 -23.83 -10.12
N VAL A 3 18.27 -23.38 -9.68
CA VAL A 3 19.16 -24.14 -8.79
C VAL A 3 19.34 -23.32 -7.53
N PHE A 4 19.19 -23.92 -6.36
CA PHE A 4 19.36 -23.22 -5.09
C PHE A 4 20.06 -24.08 -4.06
N GLY A 5 20.74 -23.42 -3.13
CA GLY A 5 21.41 -24.02 -2.00
C GLY A 5 21.19 -23.18 -0.73
N ARG A 6 21.10 -23.87 0.40
CA ARG A 6 20.97 -23.26 1.73
C ARG A 6 21.94 -23.93 2.69
N ILE A 7 22.67 -23.11 3.45
CA ILE A 7 23.51 -23.57 4.56
C ILE A 7 22.98 -22.93 5.83
N ASN A 8 22.71 -23.76 6.84
CA ASN A 8 22.36 -23.32 8.18
C ASN A 8 23.47 -23.76 9.12
N TYR A 9 23.95 -22.85 9.95
CA TYR A 9 24.91 -23.14 10.99
C TYR A 9 24.39 -22.60 12.31
N ASN A 10 24.38 -23.46 13.32
CA ASN A 10 24.00 -23.11 14.69
C ASN A 10 25.18 -23.47 15.60
N TYR A 11 25.84 -22.47 16.14
CA TYR A 11 26.89 -22.65 17.12
C TYR A 11 26.34 -22.48 18.53
N ALA A 12 26.29 -23.59 19.27
CA ALA A 12 25.93 -23.64 20.69
C ALA A 12 24.59 -22.95 21.02
N ASN A 13 23.61 -22.99 20.11
CA ASN A 13 22.30 -22.32 20.22
C ASN A 13 22.37 -20.80 20.42
N ARG A 14 23.55 -20.20 20.23
CA ARG A 14 23.83 -18.77 20.45
C ARG A 14 23.94 -18.00 19.15
N TYR A 15 24.74 -18.51 18.22
CA TYR A 15 25.03 -17.84 16.96
C TYR A 15 24.45 -18.65 15.83
N LEU A 16 23.49 -18.05 15.15
CA LEU A 16 22.77 -18.61 14.04
C LEU A 16 23.27 -17.92 12.78
N LEU A 17 23.71 -18.69 11.79
CA LEU A 17 24.07 -18.20 10.47
C LEU A 17 23.23 -18.95 9.43
N ASN A 18 22.66 -18.19 8.50
CA ASN A 18 21.91 -18.70 7.37
C ASN A 18 22.47 -18.08 6.08
N LEU A 19 22.90 -18.93 5.16
CA LEU A 19 23.35 -18.54 3.82
C LEU A 19 22.41 -19.17 2.80
N ASN A 20 21.93 -18.38 1.85
CA ASN A 20 21.18 -18.86 0.70
C ASN A 20 21.83 -18.34 -0.58
N ALA A 21 21.92 -19.21 -1.58
CA ALA A 21 22.31 -18.85 -2.93
C ALA A 21 21.36 -19.52 -3.92
N ARG A 22 21.05 -18.82 -5.01
CA ARG A 22 20.14 -19.31 -6.03
C ARG A 22 20.51 -18.74 -7.40
N ARG A 23 20.34 -19.55 -8.44
CA ARG A 23 20.42 -19.16 -9.84
C ARG A 23 19.10 -19.50 -10.50
N ASP A 24 18.38 -18.47 -10.92
CA ASP A 24 17.06 -18.60 -11.55
C ASP A 24 17.16 -18.29 -13.04
N GLY A 25 16.39 -19.03 -13.83
CA GLY A 25 16.27 -18.87 -15.27
C GLY A 25 14.82 -18.74 -15.69
N SER A 26 14.49 -17.66 -16.41
CA SER A 26 13.14 -17.33 -16.88
C SER A 26 13.12 -17.10 -18.39
N SER A 27 12.22 -17.79 -19.10
CA SER A 27 12.04 -17.69 -20.56
C SER A 27 11.47 -16.35 -21.01
N ARG A 28 11.02 -15.52 -20.07
CA ARG A 28 10.48 -14.18 -20.31
C ARG A 28 11.54 -13.17 -20.70
N PHE A 29 12.80 -13.44 -20.39
CA PHE A 29 13.92 -12.59 -20.77
C PHE A 29 14.60 -13.11 -22.04
N GLY A 30 15.22 -12.17 -22.77
CA GLY A 30 16.06 -12.50 -23.92
C GLY A 30 17.22 -13.42 -23.54
N PRO A 31 17.82 -14.14 -24.52
CA PRO A 31 18.86 -15.14 -24.26
C PRO A 31 20.03 -14.65 -23.37
N ALA A 32 20.43 -13.38 -23.51
CA ALA A 32 21.52 -12.78 -22.74
C ALA A 32 21.20 -12.61 -21.23
N ASN A 33 19.93 -12.41 -20.89
CA ASN A 33 19.48 -12.07 -19.53
C ASN A 33 18.61 -13.16 -18.90
N ARG A 34 18.58 -14.35 -19.53
CA ARG A 34 17.72 -15.46 -19.14
C ARG A 34 17.96 -15.92 -17.71
N PHE A 35 19.20 -15.85 -17.24
CA PHE A 35 19.60 -16.31 -15.92
C PHE A 35 20.11 -15.18 -15.03
N ALA A 36 19.75 -15.21 -13.74
CA ALA A 36 20.24 -14.29 -12.73
C ALA A 36 20.60 -15.02 -11.43
N ASN A 37 21.57 -14.48 -10.69
CA ASN A 37 22.01 -15.03 -9.41
C ASN A 37 21.51 -14.15 -8.26
N PHE A 38 21.01 -14.81 -7.22
CA PHE A 38 20.43 -14.21 -6.04
C PHE A 38 21.02 -14.88 -4.80
N GLY A 39 21.10 -14.15 -3.70
CA GLY A 39 21.65 -14.67 -2.47
C GLY A 39 21.23 -13.85 -1.26
N ALA A 40 21.32 -14.47 -0.09
CA ALA A 40 21.03 -13.84 1.17
C ALA A 40 21.93 -14.39 2.28
N ILE A 41 22.30 -13.52 3.21
CA ILE A 41 22.97 -13.84 4.46
C ILE A 41 22.09 -13.35 5.60
N GLY A 42 21.88 -14.20 6.60
CA GLY A 42 21.21 -13.87 7.85
C GLY A 42 22.03 -14.32 9.03
N ALA A 43 22.11 -13.48 10.06
CA ALA A 43 22.76 -13.80 11.32
C ALA A 43 21.78 -13.56 12.47
N GLY A 44 21.84 -14.40 13.50
CA GLY A 44 21.08 -14.28 14.72
C GLY A 44 21.98 -14.52 15.93
N TRP A 45 21.81 -13.70 16.95
CA TRP A 45 22.50 -13.80 18.22
C TRP A 45 21.47 -13.93 19.33
N VAL A 46 21.41 -15.12 19.94
CA VAL A 46 20.55 -15.42 21.09
C VAL A 46 21.27 -15.00 22.36
N ILE A 47 21.06 -13.75 22.76
CA ILE A 47 21.74 -13.10 23.89
C ILE A 47 21.45 -13.85 25.20
N THR A 48 20.27 -14.44 25.35
CA THR A 48 19.90 -15.18 26.57
C THR A 48 20.68 -16.46 26.83
N GLU A 49 21.37 -16.98 25.82
CA GLU A 49 22.24 -18.15 25.94
C GLU A 49 23.70 -17.76 26.30
N GLU A 50 24.02 -16.45 26.38
CA GLU A 50 25.35 -15.98 26.73
C GLU A 50 25.67 -16.14 28.22
N PRO A 51 26.90 -16.60 28.61
CA PRO A 51 27.29 -16.75 30.01
C PRO A 51 27.13 -15.46 30.82
N PHE A 52 27.47 -14.30 30.24
CA PHE A 52 27.35 -13.01 30.92
C PHE A 52 25.88 -12.61 31.16
N PHE A 53 24.95 -13.15 30.38
CA PHE A 53 23.52 -12.86 30.45
C PHE A 53 22.72 -13.94 31.19
N GLN A 54 23.38 -14.98 31.69
CA GLN A 54 22.71 -16.01 32.51
C GLN A 54 22.21 -15.45 33.86
N LYS A 55 22.90 -14.44 34.42
CA LYS A 55 22.49 -13.73 35.65
C LYS A 55 21.51 -12.59 35.39
N ARG A 56 20.81 -12.58 34.25
CA ARG A 56 19.80 -11.57 33.92
C ARG A 56 18.66 -11.56 34.96
N PRO A 57 17.93 -10.45 35.08
CA PRO A 57 16.70 -10.44 35.86
C PRO A 57 15.71 -11.51 35.38
N SER A 58 15.05 -12.19 36.32
CA SER A 58 14.12 -13.29 36.05
C SER A 58 12.91 -12.90 35.17
N TRP A 59 12.61 -11.60 35.10
CA TRP A 59 11.55 -11.08 34.23
C TRP A 59 11.92 -11.06 32.75
N ILE A 60 13.21 -11.16 32.37
CA ILE A 60 13.64 -11.34 30.99
C ILE A 60 13.73 -12.85 30.70
N HIS A 61 12.82 -13.37 29.89
CA HIS A 61 12.80 -14.79 29.54
C HIS A 61 13.69 -15.09 28.34
N PHE A 62 13.56 -14.30 27.26
CA PHE A 62 14.25 -14.50 25.98
C PHE A 62 14.69 -13.17 25.39
N ALA A 63 15.86 -13.14 24.74
CA ALA A 63 16.32 -12.01 23.97
C ALA A 63 17.19 -12.48 22.79
N LYS A 64 16.85 -12.03 21.58
CA LYS A 64 17.58 -12.34 20.36
C LYS A 64 17.66 -11.12 19.46
N LEU A 65 18.86 -10.82 18.98
CA LEU A 65 19.09 -9.85 17.91
C LEU A 65 19.31 -10.62 16.61
N ARG A 66 18.64 -10.23 15.53
CA ARG A 66 18.85 -10.83 14.20
C ARG A 66 18.96 -9.76 13.13
N GLY A 67 19.74 -10.05 12.11
CA GLY A 67 19.89 -9.20 10.93
C GLY A 67 19.99 -10.04 9.67
N SER A 68 19.49 -9.53 8.56
CA SER A 68 19.61 -10.20 7.27
C SER A 68 19.81 -9.21 6.13
N PHE A 69 20.58 -9.63 5.13
CA PHE A 69 20.75 -8.93 3.87
C PHE A 69 20.59 -9.91 2.72
N GLY A 70 19.77 -9.57 1.74
CA GLY A 70 19.59 -10.43 0.56
C GLY A 70 19.15 -9.67 -0.67
N VAL A 71 19.34 -10.30 -1.82
CA VAL A 71 18.91 -9.78 -3.12
C VAL A 71 17.92 -10.76 -3.72
N THR A 72 16.77 -10.25 -4.15
CA THR A 72 15.73 -11.02 -4.85
C THR A 72 15.47 -10.41 -6.22
N GLY A 73 15.13 -11.24 -7.20
CA GLY A 73 14.72 -10.79 -8.53
C GLY A 73 13.20 -10.81 -8.72
N ASN A 74 12.71 -10.01 -9.66
CA ASN A 74 11.33 -10.07 -10.15
C ASN A 74 11.32 -10.36 -11.66
N ASP A 75 10.51 -11.34 -12.08
CA ASP A 75 10.24 -11.71 -13.46
C ASP A 75 8.74 -11.74 -13.81
N GLN A 76 7.90 -11.08 -13.01
CA GLN A 76 6.45 -10.94 -13.25
C GLN A 76 6.16 -9.95 -14.39
N ILE A 77 6.67 -10.29 -15.57
CA ILE A 77 6.40 -9.64 -16.85
C ILE A 77 5.66 -10.63 -17.77
N GLY A 78 5.10 -10.13 -18.86
CA GLY A 78 4.49 -10.98 -19.88
C GLY A 78 5.51 -11.88 -20.59
N ASP A 79 5.01 -12.93 -21.23
CA ASP A 79 5.85 -13.87 -21.97
C ASP A 79 6.31 -13.27 -23.31
N TYR A 80 7.54 -13.60 -23.70
CA TYR A 80 8.14 -13.25 -25.00
C TYR A 80 8.15 -11.76 -25.35
N LEU A 81 8.04 -10.86 -24.36
CA LEU A 81 8.01 -9.40 -24.59
C LEU A 81 9.30 -8.85 -25.19
N TYR A 82 10.37 -9.64 -25.24
CA TYR A 82 11.63 -9.29 -25.87
C TYR A 82 11.64 -9.42 -27.39
N LEU A 83 10.68 -10.15 -27.96
CA LEU A 83 10.49 -10.30 -29.40
C LEU A 83 9.61 -9.18 -29.95
N ASP A 84 9.85 -8.76 -31.19
CA ASP A 84 8.85 -8.01 -31.94
C ASP A 84 7.63 -8.90 -32.21
N ALA A 85 6.47 -8.27 -32.39
CA ALA A 85 5.24 -8.97 -32.69
C ALA A 85 4.36 -8.12 -33.61
N TRP A 86 3.61 -8.81 -34.46
CA TRP A 86 2.64 -8.24 -35.37
C TRP A 86 1.24 -8.65 -34.94
N ALA A 87 0.28 -7.76 -35.09
CA ALA A 87 -1.12 -8.03 -34.83
C ALA A 87 -1.96 -7.70 -36.06
N THR A 88 -2.98 -8.51 -36.31
CA THR A 88 -3.99 -8.21 -37.33
C THR A 88 -4.79 -6.99 -36.92
N SER A 89 -5.01 -6.06 -37.83
CA SER A 89 -5.79 -4.85 -37.60
C SER A 89 -6.89 -4.71 -38.64
N ASN A 90 -8.10 -4.46 -38.14
CA ASN A 90 -9.26 -4.14 -38.99
C ASN A 90 -9.30 -2.66 -39.38
N THR A 91 -8.37 -1.84 -38.88
CA THR A 91 -8.30 -0.40 -39.20
C THR A 91 -7.75 -0.16 -40.60
N TYR A 92 -6.86 -1.03 -41.09
CA TYR A 92 -6.24 -0.91 -42.40
C TYR A 92 -6.50 -2.20 -43.19
N GLN A 93 -7.63 -2.23 -43.88
CA GLN A 93 -8.01 -3.35 -44.74
C GLN A 93 -7.71 -3.04 -46.21
N TYR A 94 -7.27 -4.07 -46.96
CA TYR A 94 -7.12 -4.00 -48.41
C TYR A 94 -7.88 -5.15 -49.05
N GLY A 95 -8.82 -4.84 -49.95
CA GLY A 95 -9.66 -5.86 -50.60
C GLY A 95 -10.50 -6.71 -49.63
N GLY A 96 -10.86 -6.16 -48.47
CA GLY A 96 -11.59 -6.88 -47.42
C GLY A 96 -10.74 -7.79 -46.53
N VAL A 97 -9.42 -7.84 -46.74
CA VAL A 97 -8.47 -8.59 -45.91
C VAL A 97 -7.82 -7.67 -44.88
N SER A 98 -7.80 -8.08 -43.62
CA SER A 98 -7.16 -7.34 -42.54
C SER A 98 -5.64 -7.32 -42.69
N GLY A 99 -5.04 -6.13 -42.67
CA GLY A 99 -3.60 -5.97 -42.66
C GLY A 99 -2.97 -6.39 -41.33
N MET A 100 -1.66 -6.63 -41.33
CA MET A 100 -0.88 -6.79 -40.11
C MET A 100 -0.12 -5.50 -39.81
N LEU A 101 -0.06 -5.13 -38.53
CA LEU A 101 0.69 -3.98 -38.03
C LEU A 101 1.68 -4.43 -36.97
N PRO A 102 2.87 -3.81 -36.88
CA PRO A 102 3.72 -3.96 -35.71
C PRO A 102 2.96 -3.57 -34.44
N ASN A 103 2.93 -4.46 -33.45
CA ASN A 103 2.26 -4.24 -32.16
C ASN A 103 3.25 -4.21 -30.98
N ARG A 104 4.51 -4.61 -31.19
CA ARG A 104 5.53 -4.58 -30.15
C ARG A 104 6.93 -4.36 -30.72
N LEU A 105 7.72 -3.54 -30.03
CA LEU A 105 9.12 -3.31 -30.33
C LEU A 105 10.00 -4.46 -29.81
N PHE A 106 10.99 -4.84 -30.60
CA PHE A 106 12.04 -5.77 -30.20
C PHE A 106 12.93 -5.18 -29.10
N ASN A 107 13.13 -5.89 -27.99
CA ASN A 107 14.08 -5.53 -26.95
C ASN A 107 14.61 -6.77 -26.22
N PRO A 108 15.74 -7.36 -26.68
CA PRO A 108 16.33 -8.54 -26.07
C PRO A 108 17.12 -8.24 -24.78
N TYR A 109 17.27 -6.96 -24.43
CA TYR A 109 18.24 -6.52 -23.42
C TYR A 109 17.62 -6.21 -22.06
N PHE A 110 16.29 -6.20 -21.92
CA PHE A 110 15.72 -6.08 -20.58
C PHE A 110 16.03 -7.34 -19.75
N GLN A 111 16.13 -7.15 -18.45
CA GLN A 111 16.65 -8.10 -17.48
C GLN A 111 15.87 -8.00 -16.17
N TRP A 112 16.14 -8.91 -15.24
CA TRP A 112 15.50 -8.97 -13.93
C TRP A 112 15.56 -7.64 -13.18
N GLU A 113 14.41 -7.20 -12.66
CA GLU A 113 14.39 -6.17 -11.62
C GLU A 113 14.98 -6.77 -10.33
N ARG A 114 15.80 -6.01 -9.59
CA ARG A 114 16.45 -6.49 -8.37
C ARG A 114 16.01 -5.66 -7.18
N ASN A 115 15.71 -6.35 -6.09
CA ASN A 115 15.38 -5.75 -4.81
C ASN A 115 16.39 -6.22 -3.75
N ARG A 116 17.13 -5.26 -3.17
CA ARG A 116 18.07 -5.51 -2.07
C ARG A 116 17.35 -5.23 -0.75
N LYS A 117 17.20 -6.26 0.06
CA LYS A 117 16.48 -6.24 1.34
C LYS A 117 17.47 -6.31 2.49
N LEU A 118 17.36 -5.38 3.43
CA LEU A 118 18.08 -5.37 4.69
C LEU A 118 17.05 -5.34 5.81
N GLU A 119 17.25 -6.16 6.84
CA GLU A 119 16.42 -6.18 8.04
C GLU A 119 17.29 -6.30 9.27
N VAL A 120 16.93 -5.61 10.34
CA VAL A 120 17.46 -5.80 11.69
C VAL A 120 16.28 -5.88 12.64
N ALA A 121 16.20 -6.93 13.44
CA ALA A 121 15.10 -7.17 14.36
C ALA A 121 15.58 -7.62 15.74
N LEU A 122 14.85 -7.18 16.75
CA LEU A 122 15.03 -7.55 18.14
C LEU A 122 13.78 -8.30 18.62
N ASP A 123 13.98 -9.54 19.04
CA ASP A 123 12.92 -10.41 19.58
C ASP A 123 13.14 -10.52 21.10
N LEU A 124 12.14 -10.13 21.90
CA LEU A 124 12.17 -10.16 23.37
C LEU A 124 10.96 -10.90 23.93
N SER A 125 11.17 -11.67 24.98
CA SER A 125 10.09 -12.27 25.77
C SER A 125 10.30 -12.04 27.25
N PHE A 126 9.23 -11.75 27.96
CA PHE A 126 9.24 -11.40 29.37
C PHE A 126 8.28 -12.29 30.18
N TRP A 127 8.59 -12.48 31.46
CA TRP A 127 7.80 -13.24 32.45
C TRP A 127 7.30 -14.60 31.94
N GLY A 128 8.21 -15.43 31.39
CA GLY A 128 7.85 -16.76 30.88
C GLY A 128 6.94 -16.71 29.64
N ASN A 129 7.28 -15.86 28.67
CA ASN A 129 6.52 -15.64 27.42
C ASN A 129 5.11 -15.06 27.65
N ARG A 130 4.90 -14.35 28.76
CA ARG A 130 3.65 -13.63 29.02
C ARG A 130 3.54 -12.40 28.13
N VAL A 131 4.66 -11.71 27.90
CA VAL A 131 4.75 -10.58 26.97
C VAL A 131 5.85 -10.88 25.97
N ASN A 132 5.54 -10.79 24.68
CA ASN A 132 6.49 -10.97 23.58
C ASN A 132 6.49 -9.69 22.75
N LEU A 133 7.67 -9.15 22.48
CA LEU A 133 7.87 -7.94 21.71
C LEU A 133 8.86 -8.26 20.59
N THR A 134 8.44 -8.03 19.35
CA THR A 134 9.31 -8.05 18.17
C THR A 134 9.35 -6.65 17.60
N THR A 135 10.54 -6.09 17.45
CA THR A 135 10.74 -4.81 16.77
C THR A 135 11.69 -5.02 15.60
N ALA A 136 11.26 -4.73 14.39
CA ALA A 136 12.05 -4.88 13.17
C ALA A 136 12.14 -3.54 12.42
N TRP A 137 13.34 -3.21 11.97
CA TRP A 137 13.56 -2.17 10.97
C TRP A 137 13.97 -2.84 9.67
N TYR A 138 13.33 -2.44 8.58
CA TYR A 138 13.66 -2.93 7.24
C TYR A 138 14.01 -1.80 6.27
N ARG A 139 14.76 -2.17 5.23
CA ARG A 139 15.07 -1.36 4.06
C ARG A 139 15.12 -2.23 2.81
N ASN A 140 14.19 -1.99 1.91
CA ASN A 140 14.12 -2.57 0.58
C ASN A 140 14.51 -1.52 -0.46
N ARG A 141 15.49 -1.82 -1.30
CA ARG A 141 15.93 -0.96 -2.40
C ARG A 141 15.74 -1.69 -3.70
N SER A 142 14.77 -1.25 -4.50
CA SER A 142 14.52 -1.77 -5.83
C SER A 142 15.24 -0.89 -6.86
N ASP A 143 16.11 -1.52 -7.65
CA ASP A 143 16.78 -0.90 -8.79
C ASP A 143 16.40 -1.64 -10.09
N ASN A 144 16.76 -1.05 -11.24
CA ASN A 144 16.57 -1.69 -12.53
C ASN A 144 15.09 -2.03 -12.80
N GLN A 145 14.20 -1.08 -12.48
CA GLN A 145 12.75 -1.24 -12.48
C GLN A 145 12.24 -1.68 -13.86
N LEU A 146 11.47 -2.76 -13.94
CA LEU A 146 10.89 -3.24 -15.20
C LEU A 146 9.59 -2.48 -15.48
N ILE A 147 9.63 -1.51 -16.39
CA ILE A 147 8.50 -0.62 -16.68
C ILE A 147 8.18 -0.53 -18.17
N ASN A 148 6.92 -0.21 -18.47
CA ASN A 148 6.52 0.25 -19.79
C ASN A 148 6.90 1.73 -19.94
N TYR A 149 8.10 1.97 -20.48
CA TYR A 149 8.60 3.32 -20.71
C TYR A 149 7.84 3.97 -21.86
N LYS A 150 7.27 5.16 -21.64
CA LYS A 150 6.52 5.91 -22.66
C LYS A 150 7.46 6.40 -23.75
N LEU A 151 7.07 6.18 -25.00
CA LEU A 151 7.82 6.65 -26.17
C LEU A 151 7.15 7.87 -26.81
N PRO A 152 7.92 8.74 -27.49
CA PRO A 152 7.35 9.79 -28.33
C PRO A 152 6.49 9.19 -29.44
N THR A 153 5.41 9.89 -29.81
CA THR A 153 4.46 9.44 -30.83
C THR A 153 5.12 9.23 -32.20
N GLN A 154 6.21 9.95 -32.49
CA GLN A 154 7.01 9.82 -33.71
C GLN A 154 7.61 8.42 -33.90
N THR A 155 7.78 7.65 -32.83
CA THR A 155 8.28 6.27 -32.90
C THR A 155 7.26 5.30 -33.51
N GLY A 156 5.97 5.67 -33.54
CA GLY A 156 4.88 4.78 -33.95
C GLY A 156 4.41 3.81 -32.85
N PHE A 157 5.03 3.84 -31.67
CA PHE A 157 4.68 3.00 -30.52
C PHE A 157 4.43 3.85 -29.27
N GLY A 158 3.49 3.43 -28.42
CA GLY A 158 3.18 4.15 -27.18
C GLY A 158 4.17 3.88 -26.05
N THR A 159 4.71 2.66 -25.98
CA THR A 159 5.62 2.23 -24.91
C THR A 159 6.61 1.18 -25.39
N ILE A 160 7.69 0.99 -24.60
CA ILE A 160 8.59 -0.15 -24.70
C ILE A 160 8.90 -0.68 -23.29
N LEU A 161 8.86 -2.00 -23.11
CA LEU A 161 9.32 -2.61 -21.87
C LEU A 161 10.84 -2.49 -21.80
N LYS A 162 11.35 -1.82 -20.75
CA LYS A 162 12.78 -1.71 -20.48
C LYS A 162 13.04 -1.61 -18.99
N ASN A 163 14.29 -1.84 -18.61
CA ASN A 163 14.73 -1.46 -17.28
C ASN A 163 14.95 0.05 -17.21
N LEU A 164 14.38 0.68 -16.19
CA LEU A 164 14.64 2.06 -15.83
C LEU A 164 15.69 2.11 -14.71
N ASP A 165 16.70 2.96 -14.86
CA ASP A 165 17.70 3.22 -13.82
C ASP A 165 17.14 4.15 -12.72
N ALA A 166 15.98 3.78 -12.18
CA ALA A 166 15.40 4.41 -11.01
C ALA A 166 15.70 3.57 -9.76
N LEU A 167 16.05 4.24 -8.66
CA LEU A 167 16.27 3.63 -7.35
C LEU A 167 15.14 4.05 -6.41
N VAL A 168 14.29 3.09 -6.06
CA VAL A 168 13.19 3.27 -5.11
C VAL A 168 13.56 2.61 -3.79
N GLN A 169 13.32 3.30 -2.68
CA GLN A 169 13.53 2.77 -1.35
C GLN A 169 12.22 2.70 -0.57
N ASN A 170 11.95 1.54 0.00
CA ASN A 170 10.95 1.36 1.05
C ASN A 170 11.67 1.03 2.36
N THR A 171 11.37 1.77 3.41
CA THR A 171 11.84 1.48 4.78
C THR A 171 10.67 1.45 5.73
N GLY A 172 10.80 0.76 6.85
CA GLY A 172 9.77 0.84 7.87
C GLY A 172 10.25 0.33 9.21
N LEU A 173 9.50 0.74 10.24
CA LEU A 173 9.55 0.15 11.57
C LEU A 173 8.31 -0.73 11.72
N GLU A 174 8.51 -1.97 12.12
CA GLU A 174 7.47 -2.94 12.45
C GLU A 174 7.59 -3.31 13.92
N VAL A 175 6.48 -3.25 14.64
CA VAL A 175 6.39 -3.62 16.05
C VAL A 175 5.23 -4.59 16.19
N GLU A 176 5.53 -5.74 16.79
CA GLU A 176 4.54 -6.74 17.19
C GLU A 176 4.63 -6.94 18.69
N LEU A 177 3.50 -6.83 19.38
CA LEU A 177 3.39 -7.04 20.81
C LEU A 177 2.28 -8.05 21.09
N GLY A 178 2.64 -9.19 21.67
CA GLY A 178 1.69 -10.17 22.20
C GLY A 178 1.72 -10.18 23.71
N SER A 179 0.56 -10.12 24.37
CA SER A 179 0.44 -10.16 25.82
C SER A 179 -0.64 -11.14 26.27
N LYS A 180 -0.32 -11.99 27.25
CA LYS A 180 -1.28 -12.76 28.04
C LYS A 180 -1.64 -11.95 29.28
N ASN A 181 -2.60 -11.05 29.15
CA ASN A 181 -2.99 -10.10 30.20
C ASN A 181 -3.49 -10.81 31.45
N PHE A 182 -4.31 -11.87 31.29
CA PHE A 182 -4.79 -12.70 32.37
C PHE A 182 -4.81 -14.17 31.96
N VAL A 183 -4.32 -15.06 32.83
CA VAL A 183 -4.29 -16.51 32.62
C VAL A 183 -4.85 -17.19 33.86
N GLY A 184 -6.12 -17.58 33.80
CA GLY A 184 -6.80 -18.32 34.85
C GLY A 184 -7.54 -19.54 34.30
N SER A 185 -8.00 -20.42 35.18
CA SER A 185 -8.68 -21.66 34.80
C SER A 185 -10.08 -21.45 34.20
N ARG A 186 -10.72 -20.32 34.50
CA ARG A 186 -12.07 -19.98 34.01
C ARG A 186 -12.10 -18.78 33.08
N PHE A 187 -11.11 -17.91 33.18
CA PHE A 187 -11.01 -16.71 32.38
C PHE A 187 -9.58 -16.57 31.87
N ALA A 188 -9.44 -16.28 30.58
CA ALA A 188 -8.17 -15.91 29.98
C ALA A 188 -8.38 -14.72 29.06
N TRP A 189 -7.41 -13.83 29.02
CA TRP A 189 -7.41 -12.66 28.14
C TRP A 189 -6.03 -12.46 27.56
N SER A 190 -5.97 -12.35 26.24
CA SER A 190 -4.77 -11.98 25.51
C SER A 190 -5.04 -10.83 24.55
N THR A 191 -4.01 -10.02 24.34
CA THR A 191 -3.99 -8.92 23.37
C THR A 191 -2.82 -9.12 22.43
N ASN A 192 -3.07 -8.96 21.13
CA ASN A 192 -2.03 -8.86 20.11
C ASN A 192 -2.13 -7.48 19.45
N LEU A 193 -1.01 -6.79 19.32
CA LEU A 193 -0.87 -5.51 18.65
C LEU A 193 0.17 -5.65 17.54
N ASN A 194 -0.13 -5.10 16.38
CA ASN A 194 0.85 -4.87 15.32
C ASN A 194 0.83 -3.38 14.92
N LEU A 195 2.00 -2.86 14.56
CA LEU A 195 2.19 -1.51 14.06
C LEU A 195 3.27 -1.52 12.98
N THR A 196 2.98 -0.90 11.84
CA THR A 196 3.92 -0.64 10.76
C THR A 196 3.94 0.85 10.46
N ILE A 197 5.13 1.44 10.43
CA ILE A 197 5.37 2.84 10.02
C ILE A 197 6.20 2.80 8.73
N PRO A 198 5.54 2.72 7.55
CA PRO A 198 6.24 2.64 6.28
C PRO A 198 6.69 4.02 5.79
N LYS A 199 7.78 4.05 5.04
CA LYS A 199 8.27 5.22 4.31
C LYS A 199 8.74 4.78 2.94
N ASN A 200 8.23 5.42 1.91
CA ASN A 200 8.66 5.24 0.52
C ASN A 200 9.41 6.49 0.05
N LYS A 201 10.43 6.32 -0.80
CA LYS A 201 11.21 7.42 -1.34
C LYS A 201 11.82 7.08 -2.70
N LEU A 202 11.68 7.96 -3.68
CA LEU A 202 12.48 7.93 -4.91
C LEU A 202 13.86 8.53 -4.61
N LEU A 203 14.91 7.71 -4.65
CA LEU A 203 16.27 8.13 -4.33
C LEU A 203 17.06 8.59 -5.55
N ARG A 204 16.80 8.02 -6.72
CA ARG A 204 17.52 8.32 -7.95
C ARG A 204 16.64 8.04 -9.16
N TYR A 205 16.64 8.94 -10.13
CA TYR A 205 16.06 8.75 -11.46
C TYR A 205 16.79 9.71 -12.42
N PRO A 206 17.88 9.27 -13.07
CA PRO A 206 18.61 10.10 -14.02
C PRO A 206 17.72 10.51 -15.18
N GLY A 207 17.69 11.81 -15.48
CA GLY A 207 16.86 12.37 -16.56
C GLY A 207 15.38 12.55 -16.21
N LEU A 208 15.00 12.49 -14.92
CA LEU A 208 13.61 12.72 -14.49
C LEU A 208 13.02 14.02 -15.04
N GLU A 209 13.76 15.13 -14.96
CA GLU A 209 13.29 16.47 -15.38
C GLU A 209 12.89 16.57 -16.86
N ILE A 210 13.54 15.79 -17.72
CA ILE A 210 13.26 15.76 -19.16
C ILE A 210 12.35 14.58 -19.55
N SER A 211 11.96 13.76 -18.59
CA SER A 211 11.12 12.59 -18.83
C SER A 211 9.62 12.95 -18.85
N SER A 212 8.80 11.98 -19.26
CA SER A 212 7.35 12.05 -19.13
C SER A 212 6.85 11.99 -17.68
N ASP A 213 7.74 11.68 -16.73
CA ASP A 213 7.38 11.41 -15.34
C ASP A 213 7.67 12.60 -14.40
N ARG A 214 8.22 13.70 -14.92
CA ARG A 214 8.61 14.90 -14.16
C ARG A 214 7.46 15.51 -13.32
N LEU A 215 6.21 15.33 -13.76
CA LEU A 215 5.01 15.81 -13.06
C LEU A 215 4.36 14.76 -12.17
N ASN A 216 4.99 13.58 -12.01
CA ASN A 216 4.47 12.48 -11.20
C ASN A 216 5.42 12.08 -10.08
N TYR A 217 6.72 12.33 -10.25
CA TYR A 217 7.73 11.98 -9.27
C TYR A 217 8.70 13.14 -9.03
N ALA A 218 9.25 13.20 -7.83
CA ALA A 218 10.37 14.06 -7.48
C ALA A 218 11.42 13.25 -6.72
N ILE A 219 12.70 13.55 -6.95
CA ILE A 219 13.78 12.97 -6.14
C ILE A 219 13.61 13.47 -4.72
N GLY A 220 13.61 12.55 -3.75
CA GLY A 220 13.41 12.91 -2.36
C GLY A 220 12.00 12.64 -1.84
N GLU A 221 11.03 12.53 -2.74
CA GLU A 221 9.61 12.36 -2.43
C GLU A 221 9.17 10.88 -2.50
N PRO A 222 8.07 10.50 -1.83
CA PRO A 222 7.46 9.19 -2.01
C PRO A 222 6.87 9.05 -3.41
N LEU A 223 6.79 7.82 -3.93
CA LEU A 223 6.14 7.52 -5.21
C LEU A 223 4.62 7.80 -5.20
N SER A 224 4.03 7.92 -4.01
CA SER A 224 2.64 8.34 -3.79
C SER A 224 2.49 9.86 -3.63
N VAL A 225 3.52 10.63 -3.96
CA VAL A 225 3.45 12.08 -4.04
C VAL A 225 2.39 12.49 -5.07
N LEU A 226 1.61 13.49 -4.72
CA LEU A 226 0.68 14.14 -5.63
C LEU A 226 1.31 15.46 -6.08
N PHE A 227 1.24 15.73 -7.37
CA PHE A 227 1.59 17.02 -7.96
C PHE A 227 0.34 17.80 -8.34
N GLY A 228 0.48 19.12 -8.36
CA GLY A 228 -0.54 20.01 -8.88
C GLY A 228 -0.43 21.42 -8.32
N TYR A 229 -1.52 22.19 -8.38
CA TYR A 229 -1.55 23.59 -8.01
C TYR A 229 -1.67 23.83 -6.49
N ARG A 230 -1.06 24.92 -6.03
CA ARG A 230 -1.32 25.52 -4.70
C ARG A 230 -2.62 26.30 -4.73
N TYR A 231 -3.56 25.98 -3.85
CA TYR A 231 -4.91 26.55 -3.84
C TYR A 231 -5.03 27.63 -2.77
N GLU A 232 -5.45 28.84 -3.15
CA GLU A 232 -5.49 30.00 -2.25
C GLU A 232 -6.89 30.31 -1.70
N GLY A 233 -7.93 29.67 -2.23
CA GLY A 233 -9.31 29.92 -1.83
C GLY A 233 -10.19 30.39 -2.98
N VAL A 234 -11.36 30.94 -2.63
CA VAL A 234 -12.28 31.60 -3.56
C VAL A 234 -12.09 33.10 -3.41
N ASP A 235 -11.88 33.81 -4.52
CA ASP A 235 -11.87 35.27 -4.53
C ASP A 235 -13.27 35.81 -4.13
N PRO A 236 -13.41 36.59 -3.04
CA PRO A 236 -14.70 37.09 -2.59
C PRO A 236 -15.39 38.04 -3.56
N GLN A 237 -14.65 38.70 -4.46
CA GLN A 237 -15.19 39.64 -5.43
C GLN A 237 -15.69 38.93 -6.69
N THR A 238 -14.91 37.97 -7.19
CA THR A 238 -15.23 37.30 -8.45
C THR A 238 -15.94 35.95 -8.28
N GLY A 239 -15.83 35.34 -7.10
CA GLY A 239 -16.37 34.02 -6.78
C GLY A 239 -15.63 32.87 -7.48
N VAL A 240 -14.40 33.07 -7.94
CA VAL A 240 -13.60 32.11 -8.70
C VAL A 240 -12.46 31.56 -7.83
N TYR A 241 -12.12 30.28 -8.01
CA TYR A 241 -10.96 29.70 -7.34
C TYR A 241 -9.64 30.37 -7.76
N VAL A 242 -8.78 30.66 -6.79
CA VAL A 242 -7.48 31.28 -6.96
C VAL A 242 -6.38 30.27 -6.70
N PHE A 243 -5.32 30.34 -7.51
CA PHE A 243 -4.14 29.46 -7.42
C PHE A 243 -2.89 30.32 -7.51
N THR A 244 -1.83 29.89 -6.82
CA THR A 244 -0.53 30.56 -6.87
C THR A 244 0.09 30.37 -8.25
N ASP A 245 0.48 31.46 -8.90
CA ASP A 245 1.38 31.48 -10.05
C ASP A 245 2.83 31.39 -9.53
N ILE A 246 3.46 30.23 -9.68
CA ILE A 246 4.77 29.94 -9.10
C ILE A 246 5.89 30.56 -9.95
N ASN A 247 5.77 30.46 -11.28
CA ASN A 247 6.80 30.93 -12.20
C ASN A 247 6.63 32.42 -12.58
N LYS A 248 5.52 33.05 -12.18
CA LYS A 248 5.20 34.48 -12.36
C LYS A 248 5.05 34.89 -13.83
N ASP A 249 4.58 33.99 -14.69
CA ASP A 249 4.32 34.27 -16.11
C ASP A 249 2.89 34.76 -16.39
N ASN A 250 2.07 34.91 -15.34
CA ASN A 250 0.64 35.23 -15.35
C ASN A 250 -0.25 34.15 -15.99
N LEU A 251 0.23 32.91 -16.12
CA LEU A 251 -0.50 31.79 -16.69
C LEU A 251 -0.52 30.60 -15.73
N ILE A 252 -1.66 30.33 -15.09
CA ILE A 252 -1.83 29.13 -14.26
C ILE A 252 -1.84 27.87 -15.13
N ASN A 253 -0.73 27.13 -15.16
CA ASN A 253 -0.56 25.95 -15.99
C ASN A 253 0.33 24.87 -15.36
N ALA A 254 0.10 23.61 -15.76
CA ALA A 254 0.79 22.46 -15.16
C ALA A 254 2.30 22.39 -15.44
N THR A 255 2.81 23.12 -16.45
CA THR A 255 4.24 23.08 -16.79
C THR A 255 5.05 24.03 -15.90
N GLY A 256 4.44 25.15 -15.49
CA GLY A 256 5.07 26.15 -14.63
C GLY A 256 4.74 26.01 -13.14
N ASP A 257 3.52 25.57 -12.81
CA ASP A 257 2.95 25.77 -11.46
C ASP A 257 2.61 24.47 -10.71
N TYR A 258 2.96 23.30 -11.26
CA TYR A 258 2.81 22.05 -10.52
C TYR A 258 3.96 21.87 -9.54
N GLU A 259 3.62 21.71 -8.28
CA GLU A 259 4.55 21.36 -7.21
C GLU A 259 4.11 20.07 -6.49
N PRO A 260 5.04 19.38 -5.80
CA PRO A 260 4.69 18.34 -4.83
C PRO A 260 3.80 18.92 -3.73
N MET A 261 2.51 18.54 -3.71
CA MET A 261 1.50 19.11 -2.80
C MET A 261 1.16 18.20 -1.61
N GLY A 262 1.65 16.97 -1.60
CA GLY A 262 1.41 16.05 -0.50
C GLY A 262 1.60 14.59 -0.86
N ASN A 263 1.43 13.72 0.13
CA ASN A 263 1.67 12.29 0.01
C ASN A 263 0.39 11.50 0.32
N LEU A 264 -0.07 10.68 -0.63
CA LEU A 264 -1.22 9.78 -0.48
C LEU A 264 -0.86 8.43 0.17
N GLY A 265 0.39 8.24 0.55
CA GLY A 265 0.86 7.03 1.22
C GLY A 265 0.35 6.93 2.66
N ILE A 266 0.22 5.69 3.14
CA ILE A 266 -0.05 5.39 4.54
C ILE A 266 1.09 5.92 5.41
N LYS A 267 0.76 6.69 6.45
CA LYS A 267 1.72 7.22 7.44
C LYS A 267 2.09 6.16 8.46
N TRP A 268 1.08 5.44 8.95
CA TRP A 268 1.21 4.23 9.75
C TRP A 268 -0.06 3.41 9.68
N GLN A 269 0.07 2.11 9.89
CA GLN A 269 -1.04 1.18 9.99
C GLN A 269 -0.79 0.18 11.10
N GLY A 270 -1.84 -0.37 11.66
CA GLY A 270 -1.72 -1.39 12.67
C GLY A 270 -3.06 -1.99 13.02
N GLY A 271 -3.04 -2.82 14.05
CA GLY A 271 -4.26 -3.40 14.58
C GLY A 271 -4.08 -3.88 16.00
N ILE A 272 -5.21 -3.97 16.70
CA ILE A 272 -5.30 -4.52 18.03
C ILE A 272 -6.36 -5.61 18.04
N GLN A 273 -5.95 -6.80 18.42
CA GLN A 273 -6.82 -7.96 18.59
C GLN A 273 -6.89 -8.31 20.08
N ASN A 274 -8.10 -8.49 20.58
CA ASN A 274 -8.35 -8.98 21.93
C ASN A 274 -9.12 -10.29 21.84
N THR A 275 -8.58 -11.31 22.51
CA THR A 275 -9.25 -12.60 22.66
C THR A 275 -9.55 -12.81 24.13
N PHE A 276 -10.84 -12.97 24.43
CA PHE A 276 -11.35 -13.26 25.76
C PHE A 276 -11.93 -14.66 25.77
N GLN A 277 -11.51 -15.47 26.73
CA GLN A 277 -12.07 -16.80 26.96
C GLN A 277 -12.70 -16.82 28.34
N TYR A 278 -13.98 -17.18 28.43
CA TYR A 278 -14.68 -17.40 29.69
C TYR A 278 -15.36 -18.77 29.67
N LYS A 279 -14.77 -19.73 30.38
CA LYS A 279 -15.17 -21.15 30.36
C LYS A 279 -15.19 -21.70 28.92
N ARG A 280 -16.38 -21.80 28.33
CA ARG A 280 -16.62 -22.34 26.98
C ARG A 280 -16.94 -21.26 25.95
N TRP A 281 -17.05 -20.02 26.40
CA TRP A 281 -17.23 -18.85 25.55
C TRP A 281 -15.87 -18.31 25.14
N GLU A 282 -15.75 -17.93 23.87
CA GLU A 282 -14.60 -17.23 23.32
C GLU A 282 -15.12 -16.05 22.51
N ALA A 283 -14.62 -14.85 22.82
CA ALA A 283 -14.87 -13.65 22.06
C ALA A 283 -13.55 -13.13 21.48
N ASP A 284 -13.54 -12.88 20.18
CA ASP A 284 -12.39 -12.31 19.48
C ASP A 284 -12.80 -11.00 18.81
N ILE A 285 -12.07 -9.93 19.10
CA ILE A 285 -12.38 -8.57 18.66
C ILE A 285 -11.14 -7.98 18.02
N PHE A 286 -11.23 -7.61 16.75
CA PHE A 286 -10.13 -7.03 15.99
C PHE A 286 -10.48 -5.64 15.45
N PHE A 287 -9.69 -4.66 15.88
CA PHE A 287 -9.68 -3.31 15.32
C PHE A 287 -8.46 -3.12 14.43
N GLN A 288 -8.68 -2.59 13.23
CA GLN A 288 -7.64 -2.06 12.36
C GLN A 288 -7.59 -0.54 12.50
N CYS A 289 -6.39 0.02 12.57
CA CYS A 289 -6.16 1.45 12.64
C CYS A 289 -5.22 1.85 11.50
N VAL A 290 -5.59 2.88 10.75
CA VAL A 290 -4.77 3.41 9.64
C VAL A 290 -4.75 4.93 9.74
N SER A 291 -3.55 5.52 9.66
CA SER A 291 -3.40 6.95 9.45
C SER A 291 -2.83 7.21 8.07
N GLN A 292 -3.53 8.02 7.29
CA GLN A 292 -3.18 8.32 5.90
C GLN A 292 -3.85 9.60 5.43
N THR A 293 -3.25 10.23 4.42
CA THR A 293 -3.92 11.26 3.64
C THR A 293 -4.61 10.57 2.46
N GLY A 294 -5.83 10.98 2.13
CA GLY A 294 -6.57 10.43 1.01
C GLY A 294 -7.10 11.50 0.08
N ARG A 295 -7.64 11.06 -1.07
CA ARG A 295 -8.35 11.96 -2.00
C ARG A 295 -9.76 12.20 -1.51
N SER A 296 -10.15 13.47 -1.40
CA SER A 296 -11.52 13.88 -1.10
C SER A 296 -12.43 13.65 -2.30
N TYR A 297 -13.74 13.81 -2.07
CA TYR A 297 -14.74 13.80 -3.13
C TYR A 297 -14.52 14.89 -4.18
N LEU A 298 -13.80 15.98 -3.88
CA LEU A 298 -13.55 17.09 -4.82
C LEU A 298 -12.69 16.65 -6.01
N GLY A 299 -11.68 15.81 -5.79
CA GLY A 299 -10.87 15.27 -6.89
C GLY A 299 -11.65 14.31 -7.82
N GLN A 300 -12.76 13.77 -7.30
CA GLN A 300 -13.55 12.71 -7.94
C GLN A 300 -14.92 13.16 -8.42
N ALA A 301 -15.35 14.36 -8.05
CA ALA A 301 -16.60 14.94 -8.51
C ALA A 301 -16.58 14.98 -10.04
N ALA A 302 -17.37 14.11 -10.65
CA ALA A 302 -17.40 13.93 -12.09
C ALA A 302 -17.98 15.16 -12.82
N THR A 303 -18.61 16.06 -12.06
CA THR A 303 -19.52 17.06 -12.60
C THR A 303 -19.23 18.40 -11.96
N ARG A 304 -18.97 19.39 -12.81
CA ARG A 304 -18.67 20.75 -12.39
C ARG A 304 -19.98 21.44 -11.95
N PRO A 305 -19.95 22.24 -10.89
CA PRO A 305 -21.12 22.99 -10.46
C PRO A 305 -21.65 23.95 -11.54
N GLY A 306 -22.90 23.73 -11.95
CA GLY A 306 -23.59 24.42 -13.04
C GLY A 306 -24.13 23.49 -14.14
N PHE A 307 -23.56 22.28 -14.29
CA PHE A 307 -24.04 21.29 -15.27
C PHE A 307 -25.26 20.51 -14.75
N MET A 308 -26.15 20.10 -15.67
CA MET A 308 -27.36 19.31 -15.37
C MET A 308 -27.04 17.85 -15.06
N ARG A 309 -26.34 17.62 -13.96
CA ARG A 309 -26.08 16.29 -13.41
C ARG A 309 -26.19 16.32 -11.89
N ASN A 310 -26.49 15.18 -11.29
CA ASN A 310 -26.55 15.07 -9.84
C ASN A 310 -25.17 15.38 -9.24
N GLN A 311 -25.18 16.09 -8.12
CA GLN A 311 -23.98 16.60 -7.46
C GLN A 311 -24.08 16.40 -5.96
N THR A 312 -22.91 16.32 -5.32
CA THR A 312 -22.78 16.27 -3.87
C THR A 312 -23.23 17.58 -3.23
N VAL A 313 -23.86 17.50 -2.05
CA VAL A 313 -24.50 18.64 -1.35
C VAL A 313 -23.58 19.82 -1.03
N TYR A 314 -22.24 19.66 -1.05
CA TYR A 314 -21.30 20.75 -0.80
C TYR A 314 -21.48 21.93 -1.77
N VAL A 315 -22.00 21.67 -2.98
CA VAL A 315 -22.21 22.72 -3.99
C VAL A 315 -23.28 23.74 -3.57
N LEU A 316 -24.09 23.41 -2.54
CA LEU A 316 -25.08 24.33 -1.98
C LEU A 316 -24.43 25.51 -1.27
N ASP A 317 -23.22 25.33 -0.72
CA ASP A 317 -22.46 26.37 0.00
C ASP A 317 -21.69 27.32 -0.95
N ARG A 318 -22.06 27.36 -2.24
CA ARG A 318 -21.39 28.19 -3.25
C ARG A 318 -21.45 29.68 -2.98
N TRP A 319 -20.49 30.39 -3.56
CA TRP A 319 -20.49 31.84 -3.68
C TRP A 319 -21.69 32.31 -4.49
N GLN A 320 -22.39 33.36 -4.04
CA GLN A 320 -23.58 33.89 -4.68
C GLN A 320 -23.44 35.37 -5.09
N ALA A 321 -22.77 36.20 -4.29
CA ALA A 321 -22.60 37.62 -4.54
C ALA A 321 -21.24 38.17 -4.09
N PRO A 322 -20.77 39.30 -4.66
CA PRO A 322 -19.53 39.95 -4.22
C PRO A 322 -19.53 40.27 -2.73
N GLY A 323 -18.46 39.85 -2.04
CA GLY A 323 -18.34 39.94 -0.59
C GLY A 323 -18.59 38.62 0.15
N ASP A 324 -19.17 37.60 -0.51
CA ASP A 324 -19.34 36.28 0.08
C ASP A 324 -17.99 35.59 0.36
N VAL A 325 -17.85 35.05 1.56
CA VAL A 325 -16.67 34.25 1.96
C VAL A 325 -17.09 32.79 2.08
N THR A 326 -16.64 31.98 1.12
CA THR A 326 -16.95 30.54 1.07
C THR A 326 -15.82 29.74 0.43
N ALA A 327 -15.80 28.43 0.67
CA ALA A 327 -14.87 27.48 0.06
C ALA A 327 -15.33 26.97 -1.33
N VAL A 328 -16.53 27.36 -1.79
CA VAL A 328 -17.11 26.84 -3.03
C VAL A 328 -17.34 27.97 -4.01
N GLN A 329 -16.66 27.91 -5.16
CA GLN A 329 -16.77 28.93 -6.20
C GLN A 329 -18.20 29.01 -6.77
N ARG A 330 -18.51 30.13 -7.42
CA ARG A 330 -19.72 30.32 -8.21
C ARG A 330 -19.91 29.27 -9.31
N PHE A 331 -21.16 29.04 -9.68
CA PHE A 331 -21.48 28.09 -10.75
C PHE A 331 -21.24 28.68 -12.14
N THR A 332 -20.95 27.80 -13.10
CA THR A 332 -20.87 28.18 -14.52
C THR A 332 -21.38 27.08 -15.44
N GLN A 333 -22.06 27.48 -16.50
CA GLN A 333 -22.45 26.61 -17.62
C GLN A 333 -21.57 26.84 -18.86
N SER A 334 -20.76 27.89 -18.87
CA SER A 334 -19.91 28.25 -19.99
C SER A 334 -18.53 27.64 -19.85
N THR A 335 -18.09 26.87 -20.84
CA THR A 335 -16.76 26.27 -20.92
C THR A 335 -15.65 27.32 -21.12
N ALA A 336 -16.00 28.53 -21.55
CA ALA A 336 -15.07 29.65 -21.71
C ALA A 336 -14.93 30.51 -20.45
N SER A 337 -15.71 30.24 -19.39
CA SER A 337 -15.64 31.03 -18.15
C SER A 337 -14.36 30.76 -17.36
N PRO A 338 -13.75 31.75 -16.71
CA PRO A 338 -12.64 31.53 -15.77
C PRO A 338 -12.98 30.51 -14.67
N ALA A 339 -14.24 30.51 -14.20
CA ALA A 339 -14.71 29.53 -13.22
C ALA A 339 -14.61 28.07 -13.75
N TYR A 340 -14.78 27.87 -15.06
CA TYR A 340 -14.67 26.54 -15.65
C TYR A 340 -13.23 26.02 -15.59
N ALA A 341 -12.26 26.85 -15.98
CA ALA A 341 -10.84 26.52 -15.90
C ALA A 341 -10.39 26.31 -14.45
N ALA A 342 -10.79 27.22 -13.55
CA ALA A 342 -10.42 27.18 -12.14
C ALA A 342 -10.93 25.91 -11.43
N TYR A 343 -12.11 25.38 -11.81
CA TYR A 343 -12.58 24.09 -11.29
C TYR A 343 -11.70 22.91 -11.73
N ASN A 344 -11.18 22.92 -12.96
CA ASN A 344 -10.24 21.89 -13.41
C ASN A 344 -8.91 21.97 -12.65
N ASN A 345 -8.48 23.19 -12.34
CA ASN A 345 -7.28 23.40 -11.53
C ASN A 345 -7.49 22.91 -10.08
N LEU A 346 -8.66 23.17 -9.48
CA LEU A 346 -8.98 22.70 -8.12
C LEU A 346 -8.84 21.17 -8.02
N ARG A 347 -9.34 20.43 -9.03
CA ARG A 347 -9.26 18.96 -9.06
C ARG A 347 -7.82 18.42 -9.13
N ASN A 348 -6.89 19.25 -9.56
CA ASN A 348 -5.46 18.97 -9.59
C ASN A 348 -4.71 19.92 -8.64
N SER A 349 -5.30 20.21 -7.48
CA SER A 349 -4.72 21.06 -6.44
C SER A 349 -4.72 20.35 -5.09
N GLU A 350 -4.00 20.91 -4.13
CA GLU A 350 -3.91 20.35 -2.78
C GLU A 350 -5.26 20.29 -2.05
N ALA A 351 -6.27 21.06 -2.51
CA ALA A 351 -7.63 21.05 -1.98
C ALA A 351 -8.32 19.67 -2.10
N VAL A 352 -7.81 18.78 -2.95
CA VAL A 352 -8.33 17.40 -3.04
C VAL A 352 -7.74 16.48 -1.97
N LEU A 353 -6.77 16.92 -1.18
CA LEU A 353 -6.19 16.14 -0.09
C LEU A 353 -7.04 16.32 1.18
N THR A 354 -7.28 15.22 1.87
CA THR A 354 -8.00 15.23 3.15
C THR A 354 -7.49 14.13 4.07
N ASP A 355 -7.80 14.23 5.35
CA ASP A 355 -7.51 13.16 6.30
C ASP A 355 -8.42 11.96 6.01
N ALA A 356 -7.80 10.83 5.65
CA ALA A 356 -8.48 9.55 5.42
C ALA A 356 -8.08 8.53 6.47
N SER A 357 -7.66 8.99 7.65
CA SER A 357 -7.39 8.15 8.81
C SER A 357 -8.68 7.53 9.34
N PHE A 358 -8.60 6.28 9.80
CA PHE A 358 -9.75 5.58 10.33
C PHE A 358 -9.39 4.49 11.34
N ILE A 359 -10.37 4.14 12.17
CA ILE A 359 -10.39 2.93 12.99
C ILE A 359 -11.58 2.09 12.55
N ARG A 360 -11.35 0.82 12.26
CA ARG A 360 -12.38 -0.11 11.80
C ARG A 360 -12.45 -1.34 12.68
N LEU A 361 -13.65 -1.66 13.14
CA LEU A 361 -13.97 -2.97 13.72
C LEU A 361 -14.06 -3.98 12.58
N LYS A 362 -12.91 -4.54 12.21
CA LYS A 362 -12.76 -5.44 11.05
C LYS A 362 -13.43 -6.78 11.31
N ASN A 363 -13.25 -7.33 12.52
CA ASN A 363 -13.83 -8.60 12.91
C ASN A 363 -14.31 -8.59 14.37
N VAL A 364 -15.49 -9.15 14.61
CA VAL A 364 -15.95 -9.58 15.94
C VAL A 364 -16.48 -10.99 15.79
N SER A 365 -15.98 -11.91 16.60
CA SER A 365 -16.55 -13.24 16.69
C SER A 365 -16.89 -13.58 18.14
N LEU A 366 -18.01 -14.26 18.32
CA LEU A 366 -18.41 -14.88 19.57
C LEU A 366 -18.66 -16.35 19.28
N SER A 367 -18.00 -17.23 20.02
CA SER A 367 -18.17 -18.67 19.88
C SER A 367 -18.40 -19.35 21.22
N TYR A 368 -19.13 -20.47 21.16
CA TYR A 368 -19.40 -21.34 22.29
C TYR A 368 -19.06 -22.78 21.92
N SER A 369 -18.14 -23.37 22.67
CA SER A 369 -17.78 -24.78 22.52
C SER A 369 -18.71 -25.64 23.38
N LEU A 370 -19.38 -26.63 22.78
CA LEU A 370 -20.33 -27.47 23.51
C LEU A 370 -19.64 -28.33 24.58
N PRO A 371 -20.35 -28.65 25.69
CA PRO A 371 -19.87 -29.64 26.66
C PRO A 371 -19.53 -30.99 26.02
N GLU A 372 -18.43 -31.61 26.43
CA GLU A 372 -18.08 -32.99 26.02
C GLU A 372 -19.20 -34.01 26.28
N ARG A 373 -19.96 -33.83 27.37
CA ARG A 373 -21.10 -34.71 27.70
C ARG A 373 -22.16 -34.73 26.58
N TRP A 374 -22.26 -33.64 25.83
CA TRP A 374 -23.24 -33.48 24.75
C TRP A 374 -22.63 -33.95 23.44
N THR A 375 -21.39 -33.57 23.15
CA THR A 375 -20.68 -33.97 21.92
C THR A 375 -20.43 -35.48 21.86
N LYS A 376 -20.11 -36.13 22.99
CA LYS A 376 -19.96 -37.59 23.07
C LYS A 376 -21.26 -38.36 22.79
N LYS A 377 -22.43 -37.82 23.16
CA LYS A 377 -23.73 -38.44 22.86
C LYS A 377 -24.02 -38.45 21.36
N ILE A 378 -23.59 -37.41 20.66
CA ILE A 378 -23.79 -37.24 19.22
C ILE A 378 -22.59 -37.74 18.39
N ARG A 379 -21.62 -38.43 19.02
CA ARG A 379 -20.41 -39.00 18.40
C ARG A 379 -19.54 -37.99 17.63
N PHE A 380 -19.46 -36.76 18.12
CA PHE A 380 -18.54 -35.74 17.57
C PHE A 380 -17.43 -35.42 18.59
N SER A 381 -16.20 -35.26 18.09
CA SER A 381 -15.04 -34.91 18.92
C SER A 381 -15.11 -33.48 19.44
N ASN A 382 -15.59 -32.52 18.63
CA ASN A 382 -15.79 -31.13 19.04
C ASN A 382 -16.92 -30.47 18.24
N VAL A 383 -17.79 -29.71 18.92
CA VAL A 383 -18.80 -28.87 18.28
C VAL A 383 -18.69 -27.44 18.82
N ARG A 384 -18.47 -26.48 17.92
CA ARG A 384 -18.38 -25.05 18.23
C ARG A 384 -19.45 -24.29 17.44
N LEU A 385 -20.32 -23.58 18.14
CA LEU A 385 -21.26 -22.63 17.55
C LEU A 385 -20.57 -21.26 17.50
N TYR A 386 -20.73 -20.51 16.42
CA TYR A 386 -20.16 -19.17 16.32
C TYR A 386 -21.06 -18.21 15.58
N VAL A 387 -20.92 -16.94 15.93
CA VAL A 387 -21.44 -15.79 15.19
C VAL A 387 -20.27 -14.85 14.94
N GLU A 388 -20.07 -14.45 13.70
CA GLU A 388 -19.00 -13.56 13.25
C GLU A 388 -19.60 -12.38 12.49
N GLY A 389 -19.10 -11.18 12.82
CA GLY A 389 -19.44 -9.95 12.12
C GLY A 389 -18.20 -9.27 11.56
N ARG A 390 -18.26 -8.89 10.28
CA ARG A 390 -17.17 -8.22 9.56
C ARG A 390 -17.54 -6.80 9.17
N ASN A 391 -16.57 -5.89 9.26
CA ASN A 391 -16.68 -4.47 8.90
C ASN A 391 -17.84 -3.72 9.60
N LEU A 392 -18.17 -4.09 10.84
CA LEU A 392 -19.40 -3.63 11.52
C LEU A 392 -19.45 -2.12 11.77
N LEU A 393 -18.30 -1.53 12.08
CA LEU A 393 -18.15 -0.12 12.46
C LEU A 393 -16.84 0.46 11.88
N THR A 394 -16.92 1.68 11.36
CA THR A 394 -15.76 2.50 10.97
C THR A 394 -15.90 3.88 11.58
N ILE A 395 -14.84 4.36 12.24
CA ILE A 395 -14.72 5.69 12.84
C ILE A 395 -13.71 6.46 11.99
N THR A 396 -14.14 7.58 11.41
CA THR A 396 -13.30 8.43 10.54
C THR A 396 -13.87 9.85 10.44
N SER A 397 -13.02 10.83 10.19
CA SER A 397 -13.39 12.20 9.81
C SER A 397 -13.58 12.35 8.29
N TYR A 398 -13.23 11.32 7.51
CA TYR A 398 -13.29 11.34 6.06
C TYR A 398 -14.71 11.52 5.54
N LYS A 399 -14.90 12.53 4.69
CA LYS A 399 -16.18 12.81 4.03
C LYS A 399 -16.21 12.09 2.68
N GLY A 400 -16.97 11.00 2.60
CA GLY A 400 -17.11 10.19 1.38
C GLY A 400 -17.72 8.82 1.68
N ALA A 401 -17.65 7.89 0.72
CA ALA A 401 -18.19 6.54 0.90
C ALA A 401 -17.38 5.71 1.90
N ASP A 402 -16.05 5.66 1.74
CA ASP A 402 -15.17 4.88 2.59
C ASP A 402 -13.71 5.37 2.55
N PRO A 403 -13.03 5.53 3.70
CA PRO A 403 -11.68 6.11 3.79
C PRO A 403 -10.57 5.17 3.29
N GLU A 404 -10.84 3.87 3.12
CA GLU A 404 -9.89 2.87 2.65
C GLU A 404 -9.86 2.82 1.11
N THR A 405 -11.04 2.75 0.49
CA THR A 405 -11.23 2.74 -0.98
C THR A 405 -11.09 4.13 -1.59
N GLN A 406 -11.46 5.17 -0.85
CA GLN A 406 -11.40 6.57 -1.26
C GLN A 406 -12.04 6.80 -2.64
N ASN A 407 -13.12 6.09 -2.95
CA ASN A 407 -13.78 6.19 -4.25
C ASN A 407 -15.29 6.44 -4.10
N LEU A 408 -15.80 7.53 -4.70
CA LEU A 408 -17.21 7.91 -4.64
C LEU A 408 -18.17 6.91 -5.30
N THR A 409 -17.67 6.16 -6.28
CA THR A 409 -18.48 5.27 -7.13
C THR A 409 -18.29 3.79 -6.81
N SER A 410 -17.35 3.47 -5.91
CA SER A 410 -17.13 2.11 -5.45
C SER A 410 -17.95 1.84 -4.19
N LEU A 411 -18.52 0.64 -4.11
CA LEU A 411 -19.16 0.21 -2.88
C LEU A 411 -18.12 0.02 -1.78
N PRO A 412 -18.38 0.55 -0.57
CA PRO A 412 -17.53 0.28 0.58
C PRO A 412 -17.60 -1.21 0.95
N PRO A 413 -16.61 -1.73 1.70
CA PRO A 413 -16.66 -3.09 2.21
C PRO A 413 -17.97 -3.35 2.96
N LEU A 414 -18.71 -4.37 2.52
CA LEU A 414 -20.03 -4.66 3.07
C LEU A 414 -19.94 -5.20 4.50
N LYS A 415 -20.94 -4.82 5.30
CA LYS A 415 -21.19 -5.43 6.60
C LYS A 415 -21.70 -6.84 6.37
N THR A 416 -21.02 -7.81 6.96
CA THR A 416 -21.41 -9.23 6.85
C THR A 416 -21.61 -9.79 8.24
N LEU A 417 -22.71 -10.51 8.44
CA LEU A 417 -22.98 -11.30 9.64
C LEU A 417 -23.11 -12.76 9.21
N VAL A 418 -22.33 -13.63 9.83
CA VAL A 418 -22.32 -15.07 9.56
C VAL A 418 -22.53 -15.80 10.87
N ALA A 419 -23.50 -16.71 10.89
CA ALA A 419 -23.65 -17.69 11.97
C ALA A 419 -23.34 -19.07 11.43
N GLY A 420 -22.64 -19.89 12.20
CA GLY A 420 -22.23 -21.20 11.76
C GLY A 420 -21.95 -22.17 12.89
N ILE A 421 -21.76 -23.43 12.50
CA ILE A 421 -21.38 -24.53 13.37
C ILE A 421 -20.13 -25.19 12.78
N HIS A 422 -19.12 -25.38 13.62
CA HIS A 422 -17.92 -26.14 13.29
C HIS A 422 -17.98 -27.47 14.02
N ILE A 423 -17.97 -28.57 13.26
CA ILE A 423 -18.04 -29.93 13.79
C ILE A 423 -16.77 -30.66 13.39
N ASN A 424 -16.05 -31.18 14.37
CA ASN A 424 -15.01 -32.18 14.15
C ASN A 424 -15.58 -33.55 14.51
N LEU A 425 -15.40 -34.50 13.57
CA LEU A 425 -15.78 -35.89 13.74
C LEU A 425 -14.92 -36.55 14.82
#